data_AF-A0AAD9FME9-F1
#
_entry.id   AF-A0AAD9FME9-F1
#
_cell.length_a   1.000
_cell.length_b   1.000
_cell.length_c   1.000
_cell.angle_alpha   90.00
_cell.angle_beta   90.00
_cell.angle_gamma   90.00
#
_symmetry.space_group_name_H-M   'P 1'
#
loop_
_entity.id
_entity.type
_entity.pdbx_description
1 polymer ?
#
loop_
_entity_poly.entity_id
_entity_poly.type
_entity_poly.pdbx_seq_one_letter_code
_entity_poly.pdbx_strand_id
1 'polypeptide(L)'
;MAAPVKAALALLVLTVANRYNKLIRPAVNNSQQVTIYIQVSLAQLINVNEREQIMTTNCWLSQVWNDYRLMWDPEEYQGIKKIRLPSQHIWLPDIVLYNK
;
A
#
# COMPACT_ATOMS: atom_id res chain seq x y z
N MET A 1 16.68 -13.32 12.20
CA MET A 1 16.45 -13.91 10.87
C MET A 1 17.72 -14.63 10.44
N ALA A 2 17.63 -15.91 10.04
CA ALA A 2 18.78 -16.71 9.61
C ALA A 2 19.41 -16.15 8.31
N ALA A 3 20.72 -16.35 8.13
CA ALA A 3 21.47 -15.89 6.95
C ALA A 3 20.84 -16.26 5.59
N PRO A 4 20.38 -17.50 5.32
CA PRO A 4 19.76 -17.85 4.04
C PRO A 4 18.46 -17.09 3.77
N VAL A 5 17.66 -16.80 4.81
CA VAL A 5 16.39 -16.07 4.67
C VAL A 5 16.63 -14.60 4.30
N LYS A 6 17.70 -13.98 4.81
CA LYS A 6 18.08 -12.60 4.42
C LYS A 6 18.46 -12.52 2.94
N ALA A 7 19.21 -13.50 2.44
CA ALA A 7 19.59 -13.56 1.03
C ALA A 7 18.36 -13.75 0.13
N ALA A 8 17.44 -14.64 0.50
CA ALA A 8 16.17 -14.83 -0.21
C ALA A 8 15.30 -13.57 -0.21
N LEU A 9 15.24 -12.85 0.91
CA LEU A 9 14.53 -11.56 0.99
C LEU A 9 15.15 -10.53 0.05
N ALA A 10 16.48 -10.40 0.03
CA ALA A 10 17.17 -9.46 -0.85
C ALA A 10 16.93 -9.80 -2.32
N LEU A 11 17.01 -11.08 -2.69
CA LEU A 11 16.72 -11.55 -4.04
C LEU A 11 15.28 -11.21 -4.44
N LEU A 12 14.30 -11.49 -3.59
CA LEU A 12 12.88 -11.19 -3.84
C LEU A 12 12.67 -9.68 -4.09
N VAL A 13 13.25 -8.83 -3.24
CA VAL A 13 13.12 -7.37 -3.35
C VAL A 13 13.75 -6.87 -4.67
N LEU A 14 14.92 -7.38 -5.05
CA LEU A 14 15.57 -7.01 -6.31
C LEU A 14 14.75 -7.45 -7.54
N THR A 15 14.23 -8.67 -7.53
CA THR A 15 13.38 -9.19 -8.62
C THR A 15 12.13 -8.34 -8.80
N VAL A 16 11.47 -7.95 -7.69
CA VAL A 16 10.31 -7.05 -7.71
C VAL A 16 10.72 -5.68 -8.27
N ALA A 17 11.80 -5.08 -7.76
CA ALA A 17 12.23 -3.75 -8.18
C ALA A 17 12.55 -3.66 -9.68
N ASN A 18 13.15 -4.70 -10.27
CA ASN A 18 13.53 -4.69 -11.68
C ASN A 18 12.35 -4.80 -12.65
N ARG A 19 11.26 -5.46 -12.24
CA ARG A 19 10.09 -5.71 -13.12
C ARG A 19 8.92 -4.76 -12.86
N TYR A 20 8.95 -4.01 -11.77
CA TYR A 20 7.81 -3.25 -11.29
C TYR A 20 7.89 -1.77 -11.69
N ASN A 21 6.91 -1.32 -12.48
CA ASN A 21 6.74 0.09 -12.78
C ASN A 21 5.59 0.69 -11.94
N LYS A 22 5.95 1.51 -10.95
CA LYS A 22 5.01 2.16 -10.03
C LYS A 22 4.08 3.19 -10.68
N LEU A 23 4.39 3.68 -11.87
CA LEU A 23 3.55 4.65 -12.58
C LEU A 23 2.35 3.97 -13.27
N ILE A 24 2.38 2.65 -13.39
CA ILE A 24 1.33 1.88 -14.06
C ILE A 24 0.37 1.31 -13.03
N ARG A 25 -0.93 1.57 -13.22
CA ARG A 25 -2.01 1.02 -12.41
C ARG A 25 -2.01 -0.52 -12.42
N PRO A 26 -2.23 -1.20 -11.28
CA PRO A 26 -2.21 -2.66 -11.20
C PRO A 26 -3.50 -3.30 -11.74
N ALA A 27 -3.72 -3.19 -13.04
CA ALA A 27 -4.84 -3.82 -13.73
C ALA A 27 -4.34 -4.56 -14.98
N VAL A 28 -4.88 -5.75 -15.23
CA VAL A 28 -4.47 -6.59 -16.37
C VAL A 28 -4.87 -5.95 -17.70
N ASN A 29 -5.99 -5.24 -17.71
CA ASN A 29 -6.46 -4.49 -18.87
C ASN A 29 -7.11 -3.16 -18.46
N ASN A 30 -7.44 -2.34 -19.46
CA ASN A 30 -7.99 -1.00 -19.25
C ASN A 30 -9.38 -1.01 -18.58
N SER A 31 -10.18 -2.05 -18.82
CA SER A 31 -11.55 -2.16 -18.29
C SER A 31 -11.60 -2.67 -16.85
N GLN A 32 -10.57 -3.41 -16.41
CA GLN A 32 -10.53 -3.97 -15.07
C GLN A 32 -10.37 -2.84 -14.05
N GLN A 33 -11.18 -2.86 -12.99
CA GLN A 33 -11.11 -1.91 -11.89
C GLN A 33 -10.09 -2.36 -10.82
N VAL A 34 -9.50 -1.40 -10.12
CA VAL A 34 -8.69 -1.66 -8.92
C VAL A 34 -9.53 -1.26 -7.72
N THR A 35 -10.00 -2.25 -6.97
CA THR A 35 -10.79 -2.01 -5.74
C THR A 35 -9.84 -1.63 -4.60
N ILE A 36 -10.08 -0.48 -3.99
CA ILE A 36 -9.37 -0.02 -2.81
C ILE A 36 -10.30 -0.13 -1.60
N TYR A 37 -9.93 -0.95 -0.63
CA TYR A 37 -10.59 -0.99 0.66
C TYR A 37 -9.96 0.06 1.56
N ILE A 38 -10.79 0.99 2.03
CA ILE A 38 -10.38 2.06 2.93
C ILE A 38 -11.04 1.83 4.28
N GLN A 39 -10.23 1.85 5.33
CA GLN A 39 -10.70 1.90 6.70
C GLN A 39 -10.20 3.19 7.35
N VAL A 40 -11.15 3.95 7.91
CA VAL A 40 -10.86 5.16 8.68
C VAL A 40 -11.24 4.89 10.12
N SER A 41 -10.28 5.03 11.02
CA SER A 41 -10.51 4.98 12.46
C SER A 41 -10.23 6.35 13.06
N LEU A 42 -11.25 6.98 13.63
CA LEU A 42 -11.09 8.24 14.36
C LEU A 42 -10.23 7.98 15.61
N ALA A 43 -9.11 8.70 15.73
CA ALA A 43 -8.24 8.60 16.90
C ALA A 43 -8.59 9.68 17.93
N GLN A 44 -8.80 10.92 17.46
CA GLN A 44 -9.04 12.06 18.34
C GLN A 44 -9.80 13.17 17.62
N LEU A 45 -10.76 13.77 18.32
CA LEU A 45 -11.33 15.07 17.99
C LEU A 45 -10.49 16.17 18.64
N ILE A 46 -9.84 17.01 17.84
CA ILE A 46 -8.92 18.07 18.32
C ILE A 46 -9.69 19.36 18.57
N ASN A 47 -10.49 19.80 17.61
CA ASN A 47 -11.25 21.04 17.71
C ASN A 47 -12.49 21.03 16.81
N VAL A 48 -13.51 21.79 17.21
CA VAL A 48 -14.71 22.07 16.43
C VAL A 48 -14.93 23.58 16.44
N ASN A 49 -14.86 24.22 15.28
CA ASN A 49 -15.29 25.60 15.09
C ASN A 49 -16.70 25.59 14.51
N GLU A 50 -17.71 25.72 15.37
CA GLU A 50 -19.12 25.66 14.97
C GLU A 50 -19.52 26.82 14.05
N ARG A 51 -18.92 28.01 14.25
CA ARG A 51 -19.21 29.19 13.43
C ARG A 51 -18.70 29.05 12.00
N GLU A 52 -17.52 28.44 11.84
CA GLU A 52 -16.90 28.22 10.53
C GLU A 52 -17.19 26.84 9.94
N GLN A 53 -17.87 25.96 10.68
CA GLN A 53 -18.16 24.57 10.32
C GLN A 53 -16.91 23.73 10.02
N ILE A 54 -15.82 23.99 10.74
CA ILE A 54 -14.54 23.30 10.60
C ILE A 54 -14.34 22.34 11.76
N MET A 55 -13.95 21.10 11.45
CA MET A 55 -13.61 20.08 12.44
C MET A 55 -12.20 19.56 12.20
N THR A 56 -11.34 19.63 13.21
CA THR A 56 -9.97 19.11 13.16
C THR A 56 -9.89 17.79 13.92
N THR A 57 -9.48 16.71 13.25
CA THR A 57 -9.39 15.37 13.83
C THR A 57 -8.10 14.65 13.44
N ASN A 58 -7.58 13.81 14.34
CA ASN A 58 -6.59 12.81 13.99
C ASN A 58 -7.29 11.50 13.64
N CYS A 59 -6.95 10.91 12.49
CA CYS A 59 -7.50 9.65 12.02
C CYS A 59 -6.38 8.70 11.60
N TRP A 60 -6.59 7.41 11.85
CA TRP A 60 -5.81 6.34 11.23
C TRP A 60 -6.46 5.94 9.93
N LEU A 61 -5.70 6.01 8.83
CA LEU A 61 -6.14 5.62 7.51
C LEU A 61 -5.43 4.32 7.11
N SER A 62 -6.18 3.26 6.87
CA SER A 62 -5.68 2.02 6.28
C SER A 62 -6.22 1.87 4.87
N GLN A 63 -5.34 1.53 3.93
CA GLN A 63 -5.66 1.30 2.53
C GLN A 63 -5.17 -0.09 2.14
N VAL A 64 -6.05 -0.88 1.54
CA VAL A 64 -5.73 -2.23 1.09
C VAL A 64 -6.18 -2.39 -0.35
N TRP A 65 -5.26 -2.84 -1.20
CA TRP A 65 -5.52 -3.18 -2.59
C TRP A 65 -4.70 -4.40 -2.98
N ASN A 66 -5.04 -5.00 -4.13
CA ASN A 66 -4.31 -6.12 -4.69
C ASN A 66 -3.49 -5.66 -5.89
N ASP A 67 -2.20 -6.03 -5.92
CA ASP A 67 -1.33 -5.83 -7.07
C ASP A 67 -0.74 -7.18 -7.51
N TYR A 68 -1.27 -7.73 -8.59
CA TYR A 68 -0.85 -9.02 -9.14
C TYR A 68 0.63 -9.05 -9.54
N ARG A 69 1.23 -7.90 -9.84
CA ARG A 69 2.65 -7.80 -10.25
C ARG A 69 3.60 -7.95 -9.06
N LEU A 70 3.09 -7.85 -7.83
CA LEU A 70 3.83 -8.06 -6.59
C LEU A 70 3.61 -9.48 -6.01
N MET A 71 3.11 -10.42 -6.80
CA MET A 71 2.99 -11.83 -6.39
C MET A 71 4.30 -12.59 -6.61
N TRP A 72 4.57 -13.59 -5.77
CA TRP A 72 5.67 -14.53 -5.90
C TRP A 72 5.27 -15.87 -5.28
N ASP A 73 5.96 -16.94 -5.66
CA ASP A 73 5.82 -18.24 -5.00
C ASP A 73 6.68 -18.27 -3.72
N PRO A 74 6.10 -18.42 -2.51
CA PRO A 74 6.87 -18.51 -1.28
C PRO A 74 7.92 -19.63 -1.28
N GLU A 75 7.71 -20.72 -2.02
CA GLU A 75 8.65 -21.86 -2.06
C GLU A 75 9.99 -21.48 -2.70
N GLU A 76 9.98 -20.60 -3.70
CA GLU A 76 11.19 -20.07 -4.34
C GLU A 76 12.01 -19.16 -3.41
N TYR A 77 11.37 -18.58 -2.39
CA TYR A 77 11.97 -17.57 -1.51
C TYR A 77 11.94 -17.97 -0.03
N GLN A 78 12.29 -19.23 0.26
CA GLN A 78 12.47 -19.72 1.65
C GLN A 78 11.21 -19.55 2.54
N GLY A 79 10.02 -19.67 1.94
CA GLY A 79 8.75 -19.54 2.63
C GLY A 79 8.34 -18.11 3.00
N ILE A 80 9.00 -17.08 2.45
CA ILE A 80 8.64 -15.69 2.71
C ILE A 80 7.25 -15.40 2.12
N LYS A 81 6.28 -15.05 2.97
CA LYS A 81 4.89 -14.72 2.57
C LYS A 81 4.56 -13.24 2.65
N LYS A 82 5.39 -12.45 3.33
CA LYS A 82 5.17 -11.02 3.56
C LYS A 82 6.51 -10.28 3.56
N ILE A 83 6.52 -9.13 2.91
CA ILE A 83 7.64 -8.19 2.92
C ILE A 83 7.11 -6.79 3.25
N ARG A 84 8.00 -5.93 3.75
CA ARG A 84 7.70 -4.51 3.94
C ARG A 84 8.51 -3.72 2.93
N LEU A 85 7.83 -2.93 2.11
CA LEU A 85 8.45 -2.08 1.09
C LEU A 85 8.13 -0.62 1.40
N PRO A 86 9.06 0.31 1.12
CA PRO A 86 8.75 1.74 1.10
C PRO A 86 7.63 2.03 0.10
N SER A 87 6.61 2.79 0.51
CA SER A 87 5.47 3.15 -0.34
C SER A 87 5.87 3.85 -1.64
N GLN A 88 6.96 4.62 -1.62
CA GLN A 88 7.50 5.34 -2.78
C GLN A 88 7.98 4.43 -3.93
N HIS A 89 8.11 3.12 -3.70
CA HIS A 89 8.53 2.14 -4.72
C HIS A 89 7.37 1.35 -5.32
N ILE A 90 6.16 1.49 -4.79
CA ILE A 90 4.96 0.81 -5.29
C ILE A 90 3.96 1.81 -5.85
N TRP A 91 3.04 1.34 -6.69
CA TRP A 91 1.89 2.15 -7.12
C TRP A 91 1.03 2.46 -5.90
N LEU A 92 0.56 3.70 -5.80
CA LEU A 92 -0.35 4.16 -4.75
C LEU A 92 -1.60 4.74 -5.43
N PRO A 93 -2.81 4.45 -4.91
CA PRO A 93 -4.02 5.09 -5.39
C PRO A 93 -3.98 6.59 -5.05
N ASP A 94 -4.47 7.41 -5.97
CA ASP A 94 -4.67 8.84 -5.72
C ASP A 94 -5.99 9.04 -4.99
N ILE A 95 -5.93 9.34 -3.70
CA ILE A 95 -7.08 9.50 -2.82
C ILE A 95 -6.98 10.86 -2.14
N VAL A 96 -7.97 11.71 -2.38
CA VAL A 96 -8.05 13.06 -1.84
C VAL A 96 -9.31 13.24 -1.02
N LEU A 97 -9.18 13.95 0.11
CA LEU A 97 -10.32 14.43 0.87
C LEU A 97 -10.84 15.72 0.22
N TYR A 98 -12.09 15.69 -0.25
CA TYR A 98 -12.69 16.82 -0.97
C TYR A 98 -13.13 17.96 -0.05
N ASN A 99 -13.56 17.65 1.19
CA ASN A 99 -13.87 18.67 2.18
C ASN A 99 -12.59 19.08 2.90
N LYS A 100 -12.20 20.34 2.69
CA LYS A 100 -11.13 21.03 3.43
C LYS A 100 -11.72 22.02 4.39
#